data_AF-A0A8F7Y8G4-F1
#
_entry.id   AF-A0A8F7Y8G4-F1
#
_cell.length_a   1.000
_cell.length_b   1.000
_cell.length_c   1.000
_cell.angle_alpha   90.00
_cell.angle_beta   90.00
_cell.angle_gamma   90.00
#
_symmetry.space_group_name_H-M   'P 1'
#
loop_
_entity.id
_entity.type
_entity.pdbx_description
1 polymer ?
#
loop_
_entity_poly.entity_id
_entity_poly.type
_entity_poly.pdbx_seq_one_letter_code
_entity_poly.pdbx_strand_id
1 'polypeptide(L)'
;MGKYRQQAAIDLTKWWSLSDSMQKSVRSPDEENQAEAEYSAYKQRCEQKPDSNLSRCAAAIFEKNRHEDCLKMRSDWDRKWFLGRHDKDIQNEKKALRSAIKDVINRCKPTNGVPR
;
A
#
# COMPACT_ATOMS: atom_id res chain seq x y z
N MET A 1 59.48 27.12 -9.69
CA MET A 1 59.11 25.78 -9.18
C MET A 1 58.83 25.89 -7.69
N GLY A 2 57.71 25.33 -7.22
CA GLY A 2 57.38 25.30 -5.78
C GLY A 2 55.88 25.09 -5.53
N LYS A 3 55.45 23.82 -5.55
CA LYS A 3 54.13 23.35 -5.08
C LYS A 3 53.97 23.75 -3.60
N TYR A 4 52.77 23.91 -3.02
CA TYR A 4 52.09 22.82 -2.30
C TYR A 4 50.69 23.27 -1.88
N ARG A 5 49.75 22.34 -2.07
CA ARG A 5 48.32 22.39 -1.74
C ARG A 5 48.08 22.67 -0.25
N GLN A 6 47.14 23.56 0.06
CA GLN A 6 46.54 23.63 1.40
C GLN A 6 45.61 22.43 1.55
N GLN A 7 45.94 21.55 2.49
CA GLN A 7 45.15 20.39 2.87
C GLN A 7 44.04 20.86 3.82
N ALA A 8 42.78 20.70 3.42
CA ALA A 8 41.65 20.90 4.33
C ALA A 8 41.64 19.78 5.38
N ALA A 9 41.72 20.15 6.65
CA ALA A 9 41.52 19.23 7.76
C ALA A 9 40.02 18.89 7.84
N ILE A 10 39.67 17.65 7.51
CA ILE A 10 38.31 17.13 7.70
C ILE A 10 38.18 16.79 9.18
N ASP A 11 37.36 17.57 9.89
CA ASP A 11 37.04 17.32 11.29
C ASP A 11 36.20 16.04 11.41
N LEU A 12 36.85 14.96 11.84
CA LEU A 12 36.26 13.63 11.97
C LEU A 12 35.12 13.59 13.01
N THR A 13 35.04 14.55 13.94
CA THR A 13 33.96 14.58 14.94
C THR A 13 32.62 15.00 14.34
N LYS A 14 32.63 15.77 13.24
CA LYS A 14 31.41 16.22 12.54
C LYS A 14 30.71 15.10 11.76
N TRP A 15 31.42 14.01 11.46
CA TRP A 15 30.86 12.86 10.73
C TRP A 15 30.05 11.92 11.63
N TRP A 16 30.39 11.82 12.92
CA TRP A 16 29.69 10.96 13.87
C TRP A 16 28.30 11.48 14.25
N SER A 17 28.07 12.80 14.18
CA SER A 17 26.75 13.39 14.45
C SER A 17 25.77 13.34 13.27
N LEU A 18 26.23 13.00 12.05
CA LEU A 18 25.35 12.81 10.89
C LEU A 18 24.80 11.38 10.78
N SER A 19 25.48 10.39 11.37
CA SER A 19 25.03 8.99 11.35
C SER A 19 23.82 8.73 12.26
N ASP A 20 23.66 9.51 13.33
CA ASP A 20 22.60 9.30 14.33
C ASP A 20 21.23 9.76 13.81
N SER A 21 21.20 10.82 12.98
CA SER A 21 19.96 11.34 12.35
C SER A 21 19.50 10.56 11.12
N MET A 22 20.29 9.59 10.62
CA MET A 22 19.93 8.73 9.47
C MET A 22 19.58 7.30 9.86
N GLN A 23 19.43 6.98 11.15
CA GLN A 23 18.88 5.70 11.57
C GLN A 23 17.35 5.68 11.39
N LYS A 24 16.89 5.64 10.12
CA LYS A 24 15.71 4.80 9.84
C LYS A 24 16.12 3.41 10.31
N SER A 25 15.46 2.88 11.35
CA SER A 25 15.77 1.55 11.87
C SER A 25 15.81 0.58 10.69
N VAL A 26 17.02 0.13 10.34
CA VAL A 26 17.18 -0.87 9.29
C VAL A 26 16.50 -2.10 9.84
N ARG A 27 15.43 -2.53 9.17
CA ARG A 27 14.68 -3.73 9.56
C ARG A 27 15.66 -4.90 9.61
N SER A 28 15.46 -5.77 10.58
CA SER A 28 16.14 -7.07 10.60
C SER A 28 15.77 -7.89 9.35
N PRO A 29 16.59 -8.88 8.96
CA PRO A 29 16.24 -9.77 7.84
C PRO A 29 14.88 -10.45 7.99
N ASP A 30 14.49 -10.84 9.21
CA ASP A 30 13.20 -11.45 9.49
C ASP A 30 12.04 -10.46 9.31
N GLU A 31 12.23 -9.20 9.74
CA GLU A 31 11.26 -8.14 9.52
C GLU A 31 11.11 -7.78 8.04
N GLU A 32 12.19 -7.80 7.25
CA GLU A 32 12.08 -7.61 5.79
C GLU A 32 11.36 -8.78 5.12
N ASN A 33 11.66 -10.02 5.51
CA ASN A 33 10.93 -11.19 5.00
C ASN A 33 9.44 -11.11 5.34
N GLN A 34 9.11 -10.67 6.55
CA GLN A 34 7.72 -10.47 6.96
C GLN A 34 7.06 -9.31 6.20
N ALA A 35 7.76 -8.19 6.02
CA ALA A 35 7.25 -7.07 5.24
C ALA A 35 6.97 -7.48 3.78
N GLU A 36 7.86 -8.25 3.15
CA GLU A 36 7.68 -8.77 1.79
C GLU A 36 6.51 -9.77 1.70
N ALA A 37 6.40 -10.68 2.68
CA ALA A 37 5.29 -11.62 2.75
C ALA A 37 3.94 -10.91 2.91
N GLU A 38 3.84 -9.93 3.80
CA GLU A 38 2.62 -9.12 3.97
C GLU A 38 2.34 -8.25 2.73
N TYR A 39 3.38 -7.72 2.08
CA TYR A 39 3.27 -6.93 0.86
C TYR A 39 2.67 -7.75 -0.28
N SER A 40 3.24 -8.93 -0.53
CA SER A 40 2.76 -9.84 -1.57
C SER A 40 1.32 -10.32 -1.29
N ALA A 41 0.98 -10.62 -0.05
CA ALA A 41 -0.37 -11.04 0.33
C ALA A 41 -1.42 -9.96 0.03
N TYR A 42 -1.19 -8.70 0.44
CA TYR A 42 -2.16 -7.65 0.14
C TYR A 42 -2.23 -7.35 -1.35
N LYS A 43 -1.08 -7.39 -2.06
CA LYS A 43 -1.03 -7.19 -3.51
C LYS A 43 -1.89 -8.22 -4.24
N GLN A 44 -1.80 -9.50 -3.86
CA GLN A 44 -2.65 -10.55 -4.40
C GLN A 44 -4.14 -10.29 -4.15
N ARG A 45 -4.53 -9.89 -2.93
CA ARG A 45 -5.93 -9.53 -2.64
C ARG A 45 -6.40 -8.36 -3.49
N CYS A 46 -5.56 -7.33 -3.64
CA CYS A 46 -5.86 -6.17 -4.48
C CYS A 46 -5.99 -6.52 -5.97
N GLU A 47 -5.34 -7.57 -6.47
CA GLU A 47 -5.37 -7.95 -7.90
C GLU A 47 -6.39 -9.06 -8.21
N GLN A 48 -7.02 -9.62 -7.17
CA GLN A 48 -7.99 -10.69 -7.31
C GLN A 48 -9.19 -10.26 -8.17
N LYS A 49 -9.59 -11.12 -9.11
CA LYS A 49 -10.75 -10.88 -9.97
C LYS A 49 -11.96 -11.70 -9.49
N PRO A 50 -13.19 -11.19 -9.68
CA PRO A 50 -14.39 -11.99 -9.46
C PRO A 50 -14.42 -13.18 -10.44
N ASP A 51 -15.07 -14.28 -10.04
CA ASP A 51 -15.39 -15.37 -10.95
C ASP A 51 -16.30 -14.83 -12.07
N SER A 52 -15.99 -15.20 -13.32
CA SER A 52 -16.72 -14.77 -14.52
C SER A 52 -18.18 -15.21 -14.52
N ASN A 53 -18.54 -16.23 -13.75
CA ASN A 53 -19.89 -16.77 -13.67
C ASN A 53 -20.76 -16.08 -12.61
N LEU A 54 -20.22 -15.11 -11.86
CA LEU A 54 -20.99 -14.39 -10.85
C LEU A 54 -22.07 -13.52 -11.50
N SER A 55 -23.26 -13.53 -10.88
CA SER A 55 -24.30 -12.55 -11.22
C SER A 55 -23.78 -11.13 -11.07
N ARG A 56 -24.38 -10.17 -11.80
CA ARG A 56 -23.96 -8.76 -11.76
C ARG A 56 -23.90 -8.17 -10.35
N CYS A 57 -24.85 -8.55 -9.48
CA CYS A 57 -24.85 -8.11 -8.08
C CYS A 57 -23.75 -8.81 -7.28
N ALA A 58 -23.59 -10.12 -7.42
CA ALA A 58 -22.54 -10.87 -6.72
C ALA A 58 -21.13 -10.38 -7.09
N ALA A 59 -20.88 -10.10 -8.38
CA ALA A 59 -19.63 -9.50 -8.84
C ALA A 59 -19.40 -8.09 -8.25
N ALA A 60 -20.45 -7.27 -8.14
CA ALA A 60 -20.33 -5.94 -7.53
C ALA A 60 -20.02 -6.02 -6.02
N ILE A 61 -20.64 -6.97 -5.31
CA ILE A 61 -20.35 -7.23 -3.89
C ILE A 61 -18.90 -7.71 -3.72
N PHE A 62 -18.45 -8.60 -4.61
CA PHE A 62 -17.06 -9.06 -4.62
C PHE A 62 -16.09 -7.89 -4.78
N GLU A 63 -16.31 -7.02 -5.77
CA GLU A 63 -15.46 -5.83 -5.99
C GLU A 63 -15.43 -4.89 -4.79
N LYS A 64 -16.60 -4.63 -4.19
CA LYS A 64 -16.72 -3.82 -2.97
C LYS A 64 -15.89 -4.40 -1.83
N ASN A 65 -16.00 -5.71 -1.59
CA ASN A 65 -15.22 -6.39 -0.54
C ASN A 65 -13.72 -6.41 -0.86
N ARG A 66 -13.34 -6.62 -2.12
CA ARG A 66 -11.93 -6.58 -2.56
C ARG A 66 -11.29 -5.22 -2.28
N HIS A 67 -11.96 -4.14 -2.66
CA HIS A 67 -11.49 -2.77 -2.42
C HIS A 67 -11.39 -2.46 -0.91
N GLU A 68 -12.35 -2.93 -0.11
CA GLU A 68 -12.35 -2.78 1.35
C GLU A 68 -11.13 -3.48 1.99
N ASP A 69 -10.90 -4.75 1.63
CA ASP A 69 -9.77 -5.52 2.15
C ASP A 69 -8.43 -4.97 1.66
N CYS A 70 -8.32 -4.64 0.36
CA CYS A 70 -7.12 -4.05 -0.22
C CYS A 70 -6.75 -2.75 0.50
N LEU A 71 -7.73 -1.88 0.76
CA LEU A 71 -7.52 -0.64 1.50
C LEU A 71 -7.03 -0.92 2.92
N LYS A 72 -7.67 -1.84 3.64
CA LYS A 72 -7.30 -2.19 5.00
C LYS A 72 -5.86 -2.73 5.05
N MET A 73 -5.59 -3.78 4.27
CA MET A 73 -4.28 -4.45 4.28
C MET A 73 -3.14 -3.53 3.83
N ARG A 74 -3.36 -2.70 2.81
CA ARG A 74 -2.36 -1.70 2.36
C ARG A 74 -2.10 -0.66 3.46
N SER A 75 -3.14 -0.19 4.15
CA SER A 75 -2.99 0.79 5.23
C SER A 75 -2.30 0.20 6.46
N ASP A 76 -2.59 -1.06 6.78
CA ASP A 76 -1.95 -1.77 7.89
C ASP A 76 -0.47 -2.02 7.60
N TRP A 77 -0.15 -2.45 6.37
CA TRP A 77 1.23 -2.61 5.91
C TRP A 77 1.99 -1.29 5.96
N ASP A 78 1.42 -0.21 5.42
CA ASP A 78 2.04 1.11 5.39
C ASP A 78 2.35 1.62 6.80
N ARG A 79 1.37 1.54 7.71
CA ARG A 79 1.54 1.93 9.11
C ARG A 79 2.62 1.12 9.82
N LYS A 80 2.69 -0.19 9.57
CA LYS A 80 3.60 -1.10 10.25
C LYS A 80 5.03 -0.98 9.73
N TRP A 81 5.19 -0.94 8.41
CA TRP A 81 6.49 -1.09 7.78
C TRP A 81 7.07 0.22 7.28
N PHE A 82 6.28 1.09 6.65
CA PHE A 82 6.78 2.33 6.08
C PHE A 82 5.67 3.38 5.96
N LEU A 83 5.56 4.24 6.97
CA LEU A 83 4.57 5.30 7.03
C LEU A 83 4.67 6.23 5.82
N GLY A 84 3.55 6.37 5.11
CA GLY A 84 3.37 7.30 4.00
C GLY A 84 3.87 6.79 2.64
N ARG A 85 4.37 5.56 2.54
CA ARG A 85 4.86 5.00 1.26
C ARG A 85 3.74 4.91 0.22
N HIS A 86 2.55 4.53 0.67
CA HIS A 86 1.41 4.21 -0.18
C HIS A 86 0.25 5.21 -0.05
N ASP A 87 0.48 6.41 0.50
CA ASP A 87 -0.59 7.39 0.76
C ASP A 87 -1.46 7.67 -0.46
N LYS A 88 -0.83 7.89 -1.63
CA LYS A 88 -1.56 8.12 -2.88
C LYS A 88 -2.44 6.93 -3.26
N ASP A 89 -1.91 5.71 -3.14
CA ASP A 89 -2.61 4.48 -3.49
C ASP A 89 -3.74 4.18 -2.50
N ILE A 90 -3.55 4.47 -1.22
CA ILE A 90 -4.59 4.40 -0.18
C ILE A 90 -5.73 5.37 -0.52
N GLN A 91 -5.42 6.60 -0.95
CA GLN A 91 -6.45 7.57 -1.34
C GLN A 91 -7.19 7.16 -2.62
N ASN A 92 -6.50 6.57 -3.58
CA ASN A 92 -7.12 6.02 -4.79
C ASN A 92 -8.04 4.84 -4.44
N GLU A 93 -7.61 3.95 -3.56
CA GLU A 93 -8.41 2.81 -3.10
C GLU A 93 -9.67 3.27 -2.37
N LYS A 94 -9.57 4.30 -1.52
CA LYS A 94 -10.75 4.93 -0.87
C LYS A 94 -11.75 5.46 -1.88
N LYS A 95 -11.28 6.06 -2.98
CA LYS A 95 -12.16 6.52 -4.07
C LYS A 95 -12.81 5.34 -4.80
N ALA A 96 -12.04 4.30 -5.09
CA ALA A 96 -12.54 3.08 -5.75
C ALA A 96 -13.60 2.37 -4.89
N LEU A 97 -13.36 2.22 -3.59
CA LEU A 97 -14.33 1.64 -2.65
C LEU A 97 -15.65 2.42 -2.65
N ARG A 98 -15.61 3.75 -2.63
CA ARG A 98 -16.83 4.57 -2.71
C ARG A 98 -17.60 4.34 -4.01
N SER A 99 -16.90 4.18 -5.13
CA SER A 99 -17.53 3.84 -6.41
C SER A 99 -18.11 2.42 -6.39
N ALA A 100 -17.40 1.44 -5.83
CA ALA A 100 -17.88 0.07 -5.71
C ALA A 100 -19.14 -0.05 -4.83
N ILE A 101 -19.21 0.71 -3.73
CA ILE A 101 -20.41 0.81 -2.89
C ILE A 101 -21.61 1.32 -3.71
N LYS A 102 -21.42 2.37 -4.53
CA LYS A 102 -22.47 2.86 -5.43
C LYS A 102 -22.89 1.80 -6.46
N ASP A 103 -21.92 1.05 -6.98
CA ASP A 103 -22.18 -0.02 -7.95
C ASP A 103 -22.99 -1.17 -7.35
N VAL A 104 -22.72 -1.56 -6.09
CA VAL A 104 -23.55 -2.51 -5.35
C VAL A 104 -24.99 -1.98 -5.25
N ILE A 105 -25.17 -0.73 -4.82
CA ILE A 105 -26.50 -0.12 -4.70
C ILE A 105 -27.25 -0.14 -6.03
N ASN A 106 -26.57 0.07 -7.16
CA ASN A 106 -27.19 0.10 -8.47
C ASN A 106 -27.51 -1.29 -9.03
N ARG A 107 -26.59 -2.25 -8.86
CA ARG A 107 -26.68 -3.58 -9.49
C ARG A 107 -27.45 -4.60 -8.65
N CYS A 108 -27.60 -4.34 -7.35
CA CYS A 108 -28.29 -5.23 -6.42
C CYS A 108 -29.73 -4.77 -6.11
N LYS A 109 -30.26 -3.75 -6.79
CA LYS A 109 -31.67 -3.38 -6.63
C LYS A 109 -32.56 -4.56 -7.05
N PRO A 110 -33.57 -4.94 -6.27
CA PRO A 110 -34.59 -5.86 -6.74
C PRO A 110 -35.24 -5.23 -7.99
N THR A 111 -35.21 -5.96 -9.11
CA THR A 111 -36.01 -5.60 -10.28
C THR A 111 -37.47 -5.83 -9.91
N ASN A 112 -38.19 -4.76 -9.60
CA ASN A 112 -39.64 -4.83 -9.41
C ASN A 112 -40.27 -5.37 -10.71
N GLY A 113 -40.61 -6.66 -10.74
CA GLY A 113 -41.57 -7.22 -11.69
C GLY A 113 -41.07 -8.11 -12.83
N VAL A 114 -39.83 -8.61 -12.85
CA VAL A 114 -39.42 -9.63 -13.85
C VAL A 114 -39.00 -10.92 -13.14
N PRO A 115 -39.67 -12.06 -13.37
CA PRO A 115 -39.26 -13.34 -12.81
C PRO A 115 -37.93 -13.77 -13.43
N ARG A 116 -37.08 -14.39 -12.61
CA ARG A 116 -35.84 -15.05 -13.07
C ARG A 116 -36.14 -16.30 -13.86
#